data_AF-A0A956EJE4-F1
#
_entry.id   AF-A0A956EJE4-F1
#
_cell.length_a   1.000
_cell.length_b   1.000
_cell.length_c   1.000
_cell.angle_alpha   90.00
_cell.angle_beta   90.00
_cell.angle_gamma   90.00
#
_symmetry.space_group_name_H-M   'P 1'
#
loop_
_entity.id
_entity.type
_entity.pdbx_description
1 polymer ?
#
loop_
_entity_poly.entity_id
_entity_poly.type
_entity_poly.pdbx_seq_one_letter_code
_entity_poly.pdbx_strand_id
1 'polypeptide(L)'
;GRLLTVMFGMVIFAAGLAFHVHVSAMATNFMIGLVVANASAQSGEVQRMLRGIRRPLYIVLFFFAGLDLVQGAPWWGHALALPYVVLRLWGRRLGGALTRRLGGPGASALGDALIAPGGLSVGLCLMALLFFGQGQDPAMRIAVAALIDGVALSELLAYPLTRRWLIDAADVPPERAARRGHFSDEEN
;
A
#
# COMPACT_ATOMS: atom_id res chain seq x y z
N GLY A 1 -16.32 -0.05 20.28
CA GLY A 1 -15.57 -0.86 21.27
C GLY A 1 -15.62 -2.34 20.92
N ARG A 2 -16.74 -3.02 21.21
CA ARG A 2 -16.91 -4.48 21.03
C ARG A 2 -16.50 -5.02 19.65
N LEU A 3 -16.97 -4.40 18.56
CA LEU A 3 -16.63 -4.80 17.20
C LEU A 3 -15.13 -4.78 16.92
N LEU A 4 -14.43 -3.76 17.42
CA LEU A 4 -13.00 -3.61 17.23
C LEU A 4 -12.21 -4.72 17.95
N THR A 5 -12.61 -5.05 19.18
CA THR A 5 -12.02 -6.15 19.95
C THR A 5 -12.21 -7.49 19.23
N VAL A 6 -13.41 -7.74 18.70
CA VAL A 6 -13.68 -8.96 17.92
C VAL A 6 -12.81 -9.01 16.66
N MET A 7 -12.65 -7.89 15.97
CA MET A 7 -11.79 -7.83 14.78
C MET A 7 -10.32 -8.06 15.09
N PHE A 8 -9.77 -7.42 16.12
CA PHE A 8 -8.39 -7.68 16.54
C PHE A 8 -8.21 -9.14 16.98
N GLY A 9 -9.17 -9.69 17.72
CA GLY A 9 -9.19 -11.10 18.08
C GLY A 9 -9.15 -12.00 16.84
N MET A 10 -9.99 -11.72 15.84
CA MET A 10 -10.01 -12.45 14.58
C MET A 10 -8.69 -12.35 13.81
N VAL A 11 -8.10 -11.15 13.73
CA VAL A 11 -6.83 -10.92 13.02
C VAL A 11 -5.66 -11.63 13.70
N ILE A 12 -5.57 -11.55 15.03
CA ILE A 12 -4.53 -12.23 15.82
C ILE A 12 -4.70 -13.74 15.75
N PHE A 13 -5.94 -14.23 15.90
CA PHE A 13 -6.26 -15.66 15.79
C PHE A 13 -5.91 -16.21 14.40
N ALA A 14 -6.31 -15.50 13.34
CA ALA A 14 -5.99 -15.88 11.98
C ALA A 14 -4.48 -15.84 11.69
N ALA A 15 -3.76 -14.86 12.23
CA ALA A 15 -2.32 -14.78 12.10
C ALA A 15 -1.62 -15.97 12.81
N GLY A 16 -2.08 -16.31 14.03
CA GLY A 16 -1.57 -17.47 14.77
C GLY A 16 -1.86 -18.80 14.07
N LEU A 17 -3.07 -18.95 13.53
CA LEU A 17 -3.44 -20.14 12.76
C LEU A 17 -2.64 -20.24 11.45
N ALA A 18 -2.45 -19.12 10.74
CA ALA A 18 -1.63 -19.08 9.53
C ALA A 18 -0.18 -19.48 9.82
N PHE A 19 0.38 -19.01 10.93
CA PHE A 19 1.72 -19.40 11.38
C PHE A 19 1.81 -20.90 11.64
N HIS A 20 0.80 -21.50 12.28
CA HIS A 20 0.77 -22.95 12.56
C HIS A 20 0.67 -23.80 11.28
N VAL A 21 -0.02 -23.32 10.25
CA VAL A 21 -0.19 -24.04 8.96
C VAL A 21 0.90 -23.65 7.94
N HIS A 22 1.90 -22.86 8.35
CA HIS A 22 2.98 -22.35 7.48
C HIS A 22 2.49 -21.56 6.25
N VAL A 23 1.37 -20.84 6.40
CA VAL A 23 0.82 -19.95 5.37
C VAL A 23 1.09 -18.49 5.74
N SER A 24 1.17 -17.59 4.75
CA SER A 24 1.38 -16.16 4.99
C SER A 24 0.23 -15.54 5.81
N ALA A 25 0.54 -15.10 7.02
CA ALA A 25 -0.42 -14.43 7.90
C ALA A 25 -1.04 -13.17 7.27
N MET A 26 -0.31 -12.46 6.42
CA MET A 26 -0.83 -11.30 5.68
C MET A 26 -1.86 -11.72 4.64
N ALA A 27 -1.55 -12.75 3.85
CA ALA A 27 -2.46 -13.24 2.82
C ALA A 27 -3.74 -13.83 3.45
N THR A 28 -3.61 -14.59 4.52
CA THR A 28 -4.75 -15.14 5.27
C THR A 28 -5.65 -14.05 5.83
N ASN A 29 -5.07 -13.03 6.49
CA ASN A 29 -5.85 -11.91 7.01
C ASN A 29 -6.52 -11.08 5.90
N PHE A 30 -5.85 -10.92 4.75
CA PHE A 30 -6.44 -10.27 3.60
C PHE A 30 -7.65 -11.03 3.06
N MET A 31 -7.54 -12.35 2.91
CA MET A 31 -8.65 -13.20 2.43
C MET A 31 -9.82 -13.20 3.42
N ILE A 32 -9.55 -13.28 4.72
CA ILE A 32 -10.58 -13.14 5.76
C ILE A 32 -11.28 -11.78 5.65
N GLY A 33 -10.50 -10.70 5.51
CA GLY A 33 -11.06 -9.36 5.31
C GLY A 33 -11.94 -9.27 4.06
N LEU A 34 -11.54 -9.90 2.97
CA LEU A 34 -12.32 -9.98 1.73
C LEU A 34 -13.63 -10.74 1.93
N VAL A 35 -13.59 -11.91 2.58
CA VAL A 35 -14.78 -12.70 2.90
C VAL A 35 -15.73 -11.90 3.79
N VAL A 36 -15.22 -11.27 4.86
CA VAL A 36 -16.03 -10.45 5.78
C VAL A 36 -16.64 -9.24 5.06
N ALA A 37 -15.88 -8.59 4.17
CA ALA A 37 -16.38 -7.45 3.40
C ALA A 37 -17.55 -7.83 2.48
N ASN A 38 -17.55 -9.03 1.92
CA ASN A 38 -18.60 -9.52 1.01
C ASN A 38 -19.77 -10.18 1.73
N ALA A 39 -19.53 -10.87 2.85
CA ALA A 39 -20.54 -11.67 3.53
C ALA A 39 -21.26 -10.94 4.68
N SER A 40 -20.64 -9.91 5.28
CA SER A 40 -21.18 -9.25 6.46
C SER A 40 -21.99 -7.99 6.12
N ALA A 41 -23.23 -7.93 6.61
CA ALA A 41 -24.07 -6.72 6.55
C ALA A 41 -23.45 -5.53 7.34
N GLN A 42 -22.54 -5.80 8.28
CA GLN A 42 -21.87 -4.80 9.11
C GLN A 42 -20.51 -4.36 8.54
N SER A 43 -20.14 -4.81 7.33
CA SER A 43 -18.86 -4.50 6.70
C SER A 43 -18.58 -2.99 6.61
N GLY A 44 -19.61 -2.16 6.39
CA GLY A 44 -19.49 -0.70 6.35
C GLY A 44 -19.16 -0.06 7.70
N GLU A 45 -19.67 -0.59 8.81
CA GLU A 45 -19.35 -0.11 10.16
C GLU A 45 -17.93 -0.51 10.56
N VAL A 46 -17.58 -1.77 10.30
CA VAL A 46 -16.23 -2.32 10.42
C VAL A 46 -15.22 -1.45 9.66
N GLN A 47 -15.50 -1.13 8.39
CA GLN A 47 -14.61 -0.34 7.57
C GLN A 47 -14.45 1.10 8.09
N ARG A 48 -15.53 1.71 8.61
CA ARG A 48 -15.47 3.03 9.27
C ARG A 48 -14.58 3.02 10.50
N MET A 49 -14.73 2.01 11.37
CA MET A 49 -13.90 1.87 12.57
C MET A 49 -12.41 1.66 12.20
N LEU A 50 -12.12 0.79 11.24
CA LEU A 50 -10.75 0.56 10.75
C LEU A 50 -10.12 1.82 10.14
N ARG A 51 -10.91 2.64 9.43
CA ARG A 51 -10.43 3.94 8.92
C ARG A 51 -10.02 4.89 10.05
N GLY A 52 -10.70 4.84 11.20
CA GLY A 52 -10.36 5.65 12.38
C GLY A 52 -8.96 5.34 12.94
N ILE A 53 -8.59 4.06 12.99
CA ILE A 53 -7.30 3.60 13.56
C ILE A 53 -6.15 3.72 12.58
N ARG A 54 -6.45 3.71 11.28
CA ARG A 54 -5.43 3.77 10.22
C ARG A 54 -4.48 4.96 10.38
N ARG A 55 -5.00 6.14 10.72
CA ARG A 55 -4.18 7.34 10.92
C ARG A 55 -3.20 7.20 12.09
N PRO A 56 -3.66 6.88 13.33
CA PRO A 56 -2.76 6.58 14.44
C PRO A 56 -1.73 5.50 14.12
N LEU A 57 -2.13 4.43 13.43
CA LEU A 57 -1.23 3.35 13.05
C LEU A 57 -0.08 3.86 12.16
N TYR A 58 -0.39 4.70 11.17
CA TYR A 58 0.65 5.31 10.35
C TYR A 58 1.63 6.15 11.17
N ILE A 59 1.12 6.97 12.09
CA ILE A 59 1.97 7.80 12.94
C ILE A 59 2.96 6.92 13.71
N VAL A 60 2.48 5.83 14.30
CA VAL A 60 3.32 4.89 15.05
C VAL A 60 4.34 4.18 14.14
N LEU A 61 3.92 3.71 12.96
CA LEU A 61 4.82 3.06 12.00
C LEU A 61 5.93 4.01 11.51
N PHE A 62 5.57 5.24 11.14
CA PHE A 62 6.55 6.23 10.70
C PHE A 62 7.44 6.72 11.84
N PHE A 63 6.93 6.77 13.07
CA PHE A 63 7.74 7.05 14.25
C PHE A 63 8.83 5.98 14.44
N PHE A 64 8.48 4.69 14.36
CA PHE A 64 9.47 3.61 14.46
C PHE A 64 10.43 3.56 13.27
N ALA A 65 9.94 3.82 12.05
CA ALA A 65 10.82 3.93 10.87
C ALA A 65 11.82 5.08 11.03
N GLY A 66 11.38 6.23 11.55
CA GLY A 66 12.24 7.37 11.85
C GLY A 66 13.22 7.11 13.00
N LEU A 67 12.85 6.25 13.96
CA LEU A 67 13.77 5.84 15.03
C LEU A 67 14.92 4.99 14.49
N ASP A 68 14.61 4.07 13.56
CA ASP A 68 15.62 3.25 12.88
C ASP A 68 16.57 4.09 12.03
N LEU A 69 16.08 5.14 11.37
CA LEU A 69 16.91 6.09 10.61
C LEU A 69 18.04 6.71 11.44
N VAL A 70 17.82 6.93 12.75
CA VAL A 70 18.83 7.54 13.64
C VAL A 70 19.82 6.50 14.19
N GLN A 71 19.41 5.24 14.33
CA GLN A 71 20.14 4.23 15.11
C GLN A 71 20.62 3.02 14.31
N GLY A 72 20.08 2.79 13.11
CA GLY A 72 20.16 1.50 12.42
C GLY A 72 21.40 1.29 11.55
N ALA A 73 21.93 2.34 10.91
CA ALA A 73 22.98 2.20 9.89
C ALA A 73 23.97 3.39 9.86
N PRO A 74 25.17 3.20 9.29
CA PRO A 74 26.08 4.30 9.02
C PRO A 74 25.48 5.27 7.99
N TRP A 75 25.88 6.55 8.06
CA TRP A 75 25.32 7.64 7.25
C TRP A 75 25.26 7.35 5.74
N TRP A 76 26.24 6.62 5.21
CA TRP A 76 26.32 6.24 3.79
C TRP A 76 25.30 5.16 3.39
N GLY A 77 24.88 4.31 4.33
CA GLY A 77 23.87 3.27 4.09
C GLY A 77 22.54 3.88 3.68
N HIS A 78 22.18 5.01 4.30
CA HIS A 78 20.96 5.76 3.97
C HIS A 78 21.00 6.35 2.55
N ALA A 79 22.19 6.57 1.97
CA ALA A 79 22.29 7.03 0.58
C ALA A 79 21.76 6.00 -0.42
N LEU A 80 21.74 4.70 -0.07
CA LEU A 80 21.15 3.64 -0.89
C LEU A 80 19.61 3.72 -0.98
N ALA A 81 18.97 4.47 -0.08
CA ALA A 81 17.53 4.74 -0.18
C ALA A 81 17.18 5.52 -1.45
N LEU A 82 18.06 6.40 -1.92
CA LEU A 82 17.83 7.23 -3.10
C LEU A 82 17.67 6.40 -4.40
N PRO A 83 18.64 5.54 -4.79
CA PRO A 83 18.48 4.69 -5.98
C PRO A 83 17.31 3.72 -5.81
N TYR A 84 17.05 3.21 -4.60
CA TYR A 84 15.87 2.39 -4.34
C TYR A 84 14.55 3.12 -4.65
N VAL A 85 14.40 4.36 -4.16
CA VAL A 85 13.19 5.17 -4.39
C VAL A 85 13.00 5.43 -5.88
N VAL A 86 14.06 5.80 -6.58
CA VAL A 86 14.02 6.01 -8.03
C VAL A 86 13.56 4.74 -8.72
N LEU A 87 14.25 3.61 -8.48
CA LEU A 87 13.92 2.33 -9.11
C LEU A 87 12.48 1.90 -8.81
N ARG A 88 12.02 2.08 -7.56
CA ARG A 88 10.65 1.77 -7.13
C ARG A 88 9.62 2.62 -7.85
N LEU A 89 9.84 3.94 -7.95
CA LEU A 89 8.92 4.84 -8.67
C LEU A 89 8.85 4.50 -10.16
N TRP A 90 10.00 4.23 -10.79
CA TRP A 90 10.07 3.81 -12.18
C TRP A 90 9.38 2.46 -12.40
N GLY A 91 9.64 1.48 -11.54
CA GLY A 91 9.00 0.16 -11.59
C GLY A 91 7.48 0.25 -11.49
N ARG A 92 6.94 1.09 -10.61
CA ARG A 92 5.49 1.31 -10.51
C ARG A 92 4.91 1.94 -11.77
N ARG A 93 5.59 2.93 -12.37
CA ARG A 93 5.13 3.56 -13.62
C ARG A 93 5.17 2.61 -14.81
N LEU A 94 6.24 1.84 -14.94
CA LEU A 94 6.38 0.82 -15.97
C LEU A 94 5.34 -0.28 -15.81
N GLY A 95 5.14 -0.77 -14.58
CA GLY A 95 4.11 -1.75 -14.24
C GLY A 95 2.71 -1.24 -14.61
N GLY A 96 2.34 -0.03 -14.21
CA GLY A 96 1.05 0.56 -14.56
C GLY A 96 0.88 0.79 -16.07
N ALA A 97 1.95 1.19 -16.77
CA ALA A 97 1.94 1.31 -18.23
C ALA A 97 1.77 -0.06 -18.93
N LEU A 98 2.43 -1.10 -18.41
CA LEU A 98 2.32 -2.46 -18.94
C LEU A 98 0.92 -3.03 -18.73
N THR A 99 0.33 -2.86 -17.54
CA THR A 99 -1.06 -3.25 -17.26
C THR A 99 -2.04 -2.55 -18.19
N ARG A 100 -1.84 -1.26 -18.48
CA ARG A 100 -2.65 -0.52 -19.46
C ARG A 100 -2.53 -1.05 -20.89
N ARG A 101 -1.34 -1.49 -21.29
CA ARG A 101 -1.07 -1.97 -22.66
C ARG A 101 -1.53 -3.41 -22.90
N LEU A 102 -1.39 -4.28 -21.90
CA LEU A 102 -1.69 -5.70 -22.02
C LEU A 102 -3.11 -6.07 -21.52
N GLY A 103 -3.74 -5.20 -20.74
CA GLY A 103 -5.03 -5.50 -20.15
C GLY A 103 -6.22 -5.06 -21.02
N GLY A 104 -7.33 -5.79 -20.87
CA GLY A 104 -8.60 -5.47 -21.52
C GLY A 104 -9.34 -4.28 -20.89
N PRO A 105 -10.64 -4.09 -21.22
CA PRO A 105 -11.46 -3.03 -20.67
C PRO A 105 -11.41 -3.02 -19.13
N GLY A 106 -11.00 -1.89 -18.52
CA GLY A 106 -10.86 -1.74 -17.06
C GLY A 106 -9.43 -1.88 -16.52
N ALA A 107 -8.46 -2.30 -17.34
CA ALA A 107 -7.07 -2.44 -16.90
C ALA A 107 -6.36 -1.11 -16.60
N SER A 108 -6.84 0.01 -17.15
CA SER A 108 -6.33 1.34 -16.81
C SER A 108 -6.56 1.67 -15.33
N ALA A 109 -7.76 1.44 -14.82
CA ALA A 109 -8.09 1.64 -13.43
C ALA A 109 -7.27 0.75 -12.50
N LEU A 110 -6.96 -0.48 -12.93
CA LEU A 110 -6.12 -1.41 -12.17
C LEU A 110 -4.64 -0.96 -12.15
N GLY A 111 -4.15 -0.46 -13.28
CA GLY A 111 -2.80 0.11 -13.40
C GLY A 111 -2.60 1.33 -12.50
N ASP A 112 -3.61 2.21 -12.41
CA ASP A 112 -3.56 3.37 -11.53
C ASP A 112 -3.73 2.98 -10.05
N ALA A 113 -4.45 1.89 -9.74
CA ALA A 113 -4.53 1.32 -8.40
C ALA A 113 -3.16 0.80 -7.88
N LEU A 114 -2.29 0.31 -8.76
CA LEU A 114 -0.92 -0.11 -8.40
C LEU A 114 -0.02 1.07 -8.00
N ILE A 115 -0.39 2.30 -8.37
CA ILE A 115 0.34 3.53 -8.02
C ILE A 115 -0.08 4.05 -6.64
N ALA A 116 -1.27 3.69 -6.15
CA ALA A 116 -1.81 4.18 -4.89
C ALA A 116 -0.84 3.93 -3.71
N PRO A 117 -0.63 4.92 -2.81
CA PRO A 117 0.24 4.77 -1.65
C PRO A 117 -0.17 3.55 -0.80
N GLY A 118 0.76 2.62 -0.64
CA GLY A 118 0.51 1.35 0.01
C GLY A 118 1.01 1.44 1.42
N GLY A 119 0.22 1.96 2.36
CA GLY A 119 0.71 2.13 3.72
C GLY A 119 1.03 0.81 4.47
N LEU A 120 0.72 -0.34 3.88
CA LEU A 120 1.24 -1.63 4.34
C LEU A 120 2.76 -1.75 4.15
N SER A 121 3.36 -1.03 3.21
CA SER A 121 4.79 -1.14 2.85
C SER A 121 5.70 -0.83 4.04
N VAL A 122 5.45 0.24 4.78
CA VAL A 122 6.27 0.62 5.95
C VAL A 122 6.16 -0.43 7.05
N GLY A 123 4.95 -0.94 7.32
CA GLY A 123 4.75 -2.02 8.29
C GLY A 123 5.49 -3.31 7.91
N LEU A 124 5.49 -3.66 6.63
CA LEU A 124 6.25 -4.79 6.12
C LEU A 124 7.78 -4.59 6.26
N CYS A 125 8.28 -3.37 6.05
CA CYS A 125 9.70 -3.08 6.23
C CYS A 125 10.11 -3.13 7.70
N LEU A 126 9.27 -2.63 8.61
CA LEU A 126 9.49 -2.78 10.05
C LEU A 126 9.43 -4.25 10.48
N MET A 127 8.56 -5.06 9.89
CA MET A 127 8.57 -6.50 10.10
C MET A 127 9.89 -7.11 9.62
N ALA A 128 10.40 -6.70 8.46
CA ALA A 128 11.70 -7.14 7.97
C ALA A 128 12.84 -6.71 8.92
N LEU A 129 12.77 -5.53 9.53
CA LEU A 129 13.72 -5.10 10.56
C LEU A 129 13.72 -6.02 11.79
N LEU A 130 12.53 -6.42 12.26
CA LEU A 130 12.42 -7.31 13.41
C LEU A 130 12.96 -8.72 13.11
N PHE A 131 12.78 -9.21 11.89
CA PHE A 131 13.22 -10.56 11.50
C PHE A 131 14.68 -10.63 11.03
N PHE A 132 15.12 -9.65 10.24
CA PHE A 132 16.41 -9.66 9.55
C PHE A 132 17.39 -8.62 10.08
N GLY A 133 16.91 -7.52 10.68
CA GLY A 133 17.75 -6.45 11.21
C GLY A 133 18.48 -6.79 12.51
N GLN A 134 18.03 -7.84 13.22
CA GLN A 134 18.67 -8.35 14.44
C GLN A 134 19.85 -9.31 14.16
N GLY A 135 20.11 -9.64 12.89
CA GLY A 135 21.22 -10.51 12.51
C GLY A 135 22.59 -9.85 12.75
N GLN A 136 23.63 -10.68 12.85
CA GLN A 136 25.01 -10.18 12.98
C GLN A 136 25.62 -9.70 11.66
N ASP A 137 24.96 -9.94 10.52
CA ASP A 137 25.46 -9.51 9.20
C ASP A 137 25.28 -7.99 9.01
N PRO A 138 26.37 -7.21 8.96
CA PRO A 138 26.30 -5.77 8.77
C PRO A 138 25.68 -5.39 7.42
N ALA A 139 25.89 -6.20 6.37
CA ALA A 139 25.39 -5.92 5.03
C ALA A 139 23.86 -6.03 4.98
N MET A 140 23.30 -7.06 5.62
CA MET A 140 21.85 -7.22 5.76
C MET A 140 21.24 -6.04 6.53
N ARG A 141 21.87 -5.59 7.61
CA ARG A 141 21.38 -4.45 8.40
C ARG A 141 21.35 -3.15 7.57
N ILE A 142 22.39 -2.90 6.79
CA ILE A 142 22.44 -1.74 5.87
C ILE A 142 21.35 -1.84 4.80
N ALA A 143 21.14 -3.03 4.21
CA ALA A 143 20.11 -3.24 3.19
C ALA A 143 18.70 -3.01 3.75
N VAL A 144 18.43 -3.49 4.96
CA VAL A 144 17.13 -3.32 5.64
C VAL A 144 16.89 -1.86 6.03
N ALA A 145 17.90 -1.16 6.55
CA ALA A 145 17.79 0.28 6.84
C ALA A 145 17.50 1.09 5.57
N ALA A 146 18.27 0.87 4.50
CA ALA A 146 18.05 1.53 3.21
C ALA A 146 16.67 1.22 2.61
N LEU A 147 16.15 0.01 2.83
CA LEU A 147 14.81 -0.40 2.43
C LEU A 147 13.74 0.37 3.21
N ILE A 148 13.87 0.47 4.54
CA ILE A 148 12.92 1.21 5.38
C ILE A 148 12.89 2.68 4.98
N ASP A 149 14.06 3.30 4.86
CA ASP A 149 14.19 4.70 4.47
C ASP A 149 13.61 4.96 3.09
N GLY A 150 13.95 4.10 2.12
CA GLY A 150 13.49 4.21 0.76
C GLY A 150 11.98 4.03 0.67
N VAL A 151 11.41 3.07 1.41
CA VAL A 151 9.96 2.88 1.46
C VAL A 151 9.28 4.05 2.14
N ALA A 152 9.74 4.48 3.31
CA ALA A 152 9.19 5.61 4.05
C ALA A 152 9.20 6.89 3.21
N LEU A 153 10.34 7.19 2.56
CA LEU A 153 10.48 8.34 1.66
C LEU A 153 9.55 8.20 0.44
N SER A 154 9.47 7.01 -0.17
CA SER A 154 8.59 6.79 -1.32
C SER A 154 7.11 6.98 -0.99
N GLU A 155 6.66 6.56 0.20
CA GLU A 155 5.28 6.74 0.65
C GLU A 155 4.99 8.20 1.01
N LEU A 156 5.97 8.91 1.61
CA LEU A 156 5.85 10.34 1.90
C LEU A 156 5.77 11.17 0.60
N LEU A 157 6.57 10.82 -0.41
CA LEU A 157 6.53 11.44 -1.75
C LEU A 157 5.26 11.07 -2.54
N ALA A 158 4.66 9.91 -2.27
CA ALA A 158 3.44 9.51 -2.93
C ALA A 158 2.25 10.41 -2.57
N TYR A 159 2.21 10.99 -1.36
CA TYR A 159 1.15 11.92 -0.94
C TYR A 159 1.03 13.17 -1.85
N PRO A 160 2.08 13.98 -2.09
CA PRO A 160 2.01 15.13 -2.98
C PRO A 160 1.79 14.73 -4.44
N LEU A 161 2.37 13.61 -4.90
CA LEU A 161 2.19 13.12 -6.27
C LEU A 161 0.74 12.71 -6.54
N THR A 162 0.12 11.98 -5.61
CA THR A 162 -1.27 11.55 -5.70
C THR A 162 -2.22 12.75 -5.63
N ARG A 163 -1.92 13.74 -4.77
CA ARG A 163 -2.70 14.98 -4.70
C ARG A 163 -2.70 15.74 -6.02
N ARG A 164 -1.54 15.85 -6.69
CA ARG A 164 -1.45 16.50 -8.02
C ARG A 164 -2.27 15.75 -9.07
N TRP A 165 -2.18 14.43 -9.09
CA TRP A 165 -2.98 13.58 -9.98
C TRP A 165 -4.48 13.70 -9.73
N LEU A 166 -4.92 13.78 -8.47
CA LEU A 166 -6.35 13.91 -8.15
C LEU A 166 -6.92 15.26 -8.58
N ILE A 167 -6.12 16.33 -8.49
CA ILE A 167 -6.50 17.66 -8.98
C ILE A 167 -6.60 17.63 -10.50
N ASP A 168 -5.58 17.10 -11.18
CA ASP A 168 -5.53 17.01 -12.64
C ASP A 168 -6.65 16.14 -13.22
N ALA A 169 -6.98 15.01 -12.58
CA ALA A 169 -8.09 14.15 -12.99
C ALA A 169 -9.48 14.75 -12.69
N ALA A 170 -9.60 15.59 -11.66
CA ALA A 170 -10.85 16.30 -11.34
C ALA A 170 -11.09 17.49 -12.27
N ASP A 171 -10.02 18.09 -12.80
CA ASP A 171 -10.06 19.21 -13.75
C ASP A 171 -10.37 18.76 -15.21
N VAL A 172 -10.47 17.45 -15.49
CA VAL A 172 -10.95 16.93 -16.78
C VAL A 172 -12.47 16.68 -16.71
N PRO A 173 -13.32 17.51 -17.36
CA PRO A 173 -14.76 17.23 -17.43
C PRO A 173 -15.03 15.91 -18.17
N PRO A 174 -16.09 15.16 -17.80
CA PRO A 174 -16.44 13.88 -18.42
C PRO A 174 -17.04 14.08 -19.83
N GLU A 175 -16.28 14.63 -20.77
CA GLU A 175 -16.80 15.05 -22.08
C GLU A 175 -16.65 14.00 -23.20
N ARG A 176 -16.77 12.71 -22.88
CA ARG A 176 -16.78 11.64 -23.91
C ARG A 176 -17.89 10.60 -23.79
N ALA A 177 -18.75 10.67 -22.77
CA ALA A 177 -19.93 9.80 -22.68
C ALA A 177 -21.18 10.38 -23.37
N ALA A 178 -21.27 11.71 -23.56
CA ALA A 178 -22.47 12.35 -24.11
C ALA A 178 -22.52 12.46 -25.65
N ARG A 179 -21.40 12.30 -26.37
CA ARG A 179 -21.36 12.49 -27.84
C ARG A 179 -21.58 11.22 -28.67
N ARG A 180 -21.72 10.03 -28.07
CA ARG A 180 -22.01 8.78 -28.81
C ARG A 180 -23.49 8.38 -28.86
N GLY A 181 -24.37 9.13 -28.20
CA GLY A 181 -25.83 8.90 -28.25
C GLY A 181 -26.60 9.86 -29.16
N HIS A 182 -25.93 10.76 -29.88
CA HIS A 182 -26.59 11.79 -30.70
C HIS A 182 -26.26 11.70 -32.20
N PHE A 183 -25.48 10.71 -32.62
CA PHE A 183 -25.12 10.49 -34.03
C PHE A 183 -25.75 9.22 -34.62
N SER A 184 -26.70 8.58 -33.93
CA SER A 184 -27.44 7.42 -34.44
C SER A 184 -28.90 7.72 -34.81
N ASP A 185 -29.38 8.95 -34.58
CA ASP A 185 -30.78 9.33 -34.82
C ASP A 185 -30.97 10.27 -36.02
N GLU A 186 -29.90 10.64 -36.74
CA GLU A 186 -29.97 11.59 -37.88
C GLU A 186 -29.49 11.03 -39.23
N GLU A 187 -29.16 9.75 -39.34
CA GLU A 187 -28.96 9.09 -40.65
C GLU A 187 -29.92 7.92 -40.83
N ASN A 188 -31.10 8.27 -41.36
CA ASN A 188 -31.77 7.63 -42.50
C ASN A 188 -31.87 6.09 -42.54
#